data_AF-A0A4V6P211-F1
#
_entry.id   AF-A0A4V6P211-F1
#
_cell.length_a   1.000
_cell.length_b   1.000
_cell.length_c   1.000
_cell.angle_alpha   90.00
_cell.angle_beta   90.00
_cell.angle_gamma   90.00
#
_symmetry.space_group_name_H-M   'P 1'
#
loop_
_entity.id
_entity.type
_entity.pdbx_description
1 polymer ?
#
loop_
_entity_poly.entity_id
_entity_poly.type
_entity_poly.pdbx_seq_one_letter_code
_entity_poly.pdbx_strand_id
1 'polypeptide(L)'
;MSARTLSRATGLPTSSIYHHFGSMEQLLQSAQAYARDAAQTWCTDRLDDLAGWPEGLGAQSIARALAVLVDDWTGERRELAFAANQCHLLAQRDEAYLVAINSWRDLWADFWREVCGRAGLGQYAALTAHVFEATVQFHLIRWNRTIDRAALDEFCTGWGEWLSGNLAEEGPWRRHAREIALASAPEVPAQNGVAARISDAAADIVEEGGVSALTHRAVAARAEVTLGVASYNFRTSADLVRAAFNTIYRRLTEVSREGPVEQVERSEWTAAWRDFSSQPRRLAAMEELMLAVARDPELRDFAPQLRYLRGRSSGLQLQAQLEPGARISPLDAALYSSMISGQRRALIGRPEAEMHDSLDQAARIVAGLRRDG
;
A
#
# COMPACT_ATOMS: atom_id res chain seq x y z
N MET A 1 -18.88 -7.29 -3.67
CA MET A 1 -19.91 -7.66 -2.66
C MET A 1 -21.24 -7.76 -3.38
N SER A 2 -22.12 -8.72 -3.06
CA SER A 2 -23.43 -8.88 -3.74
C SER A 2 -24.58 -8.84 -2.73
N ALA A 3 -25.78 -8.45 -3.17
CA ALA A 3 -26.98 -8.45 -2.33
C ALA A 3 -27.27 -9.83 -1.72
N ARG A 4 -27.03 -10.89 -2.49
CA ARG A 4 -27.19 -12.27 -2.03
C ARG A 4 -26.19 -12.63 -0.93
N THR A 5 -24.94 -12.20 -1.08
CA THR A 5 -23.90 -12.42 -0.06
C THR A 5 -24.23 -11.69 1.24
N LEU A 6 -24.68 -10.43 1.15
CA LEU A 6 -25.10 -9.63 2.30
C LEU A 6 -26.31 -10.23 3.00
N SER A 7 -27.35 -10.61 2.25
CA SER A 7 -28.54 -11.28 2.79
C SER A 7 -28.18 -12.55 3.56
N ARG A 8 -27.26 -13.37 3.04
CA ARG A 8 -26.76 -14.54 3.74
C ARG A 8 -26.00 -14.20 5.02
N ALA A 9 -25.25 -13.10 5.04
CA ALA A 9 -24.46 -12.68 6.19
C ALA A 9 -25.31 -12.05 7.31
N THR A 10 -26.37 -11.31 6.96
CA THR A 10 -27.21 -10.60 7.93
C THR A 10 -28.48 -11.36 8.31
N GLY A 11 -28.85 -12.38 7.54
CA GLY A 11 -30.15 -13.05 7.66
C GLY A 11 -31.33 -12.22 7.13
N LEU A 12 -31.09 -10.99 6.65
CA LEU A 12 -32.14 -10.10 6.14
C LEU A 12 -32.44 -10.41 4.66
N PRO A 13 -33.71 -10.28 4.21
CA PRO A 13 -34.05 -10.41 2.79
C PRO A 13 -33.30 -9.39 1.92
N THR A 14 -32.96 -9.77 0.68
CA THR A 14 -32.33 -8.86 -0.29
C THR A 14 -33.17 -7.61 -0.57
N SER A 15 -34.51 -7.72 -0.49
CA SER A 15 -35.45 -6.59 -0.63
C SER A 15 -35.22 -5.49 0.42
N SER A 16 -34.72 -5.83 1.62
CA SER A 16 -34.44 -4.86 2.67
C SER A 16 -33.38 -3.84 2.25
N ILE A 17 -32.40 -4.26 1.44
CA ILE A 17 -31.36 -3.37 0.92
C ILE A 17 -31.99 -2.29 0.04
N TYR A 18 -32.83 -2.68 -0.91
CA TYR A 18 -33.50 -1.75 -1.81
C TYR A 18 -34.53 -0.89 -1.09
N HIS A 19 -35.20 -1.43 -0.07
CA HIS A 19 -36.18 -0.69 0.74
C HIS A 19 -35.52 0.42 1.59
N HIS A 20 -34.39 0.12 2.25
CA HIS A 20 -33.76 1.07 3.18
C HIS A 20 -32.72 1.97 2.54
N PHE A 21 -32.02 1.49 1.53
CA PHE A 21 -30.91 2.20 0.90
C PHE A 21 -31.16 2.59 -0.54
N GLY A 22 -32.22 2.07 -1.19
CA GLY A 22 -32.51 2.33 -2.61
C GLY A 22 -31.67 1.50 -3.58
N SER A 23 -30.36 1.37 -3.34
CA SER A 23 -29.46 0.56 -4.16
C SER A 23 -28.31 -0.06 -3.36
N MET A 24 -27.60 -1.01 -3.98
CA MET A 24 -26.35 -1.56 -3.42
C MET A 24 -25.26 -0.48 -3.30
N GLU A 25 -25.22 0.45 -4.25
CA GLU A 25 -24.24 1.54 -4.26
C GLU A 25 -24.48 2.50 -3.10
N GLN A 26 -25.73 2.92 -2.87
CA GLN A 26 -26.11 3.77 -1.74
C GLN A 26 -25.86 3.09 -0.40
N LEU A 27 -26.04 1.77 -0.29
CA LEU A 27 -25.63 1.00 0.87
C LEU A 27 -24.11 1.05 1.08
N LEU A 28 -23.31 0.87 0.03
CA LEU A 28 -21.84 0.92 0.13
C LEU A 28 -21.33 2.32 0.51
N GLN A 29 -21.92 3.39 -0.05
CA GLN A 29 -21.62 4.77 0.34
C GLN A 29 -21.97 5.02 1.82
N SER A 30 -23.14 4.56 2.27
CA SER A 30 -23.55 4.66 3.67
C SER A 30 -22.60 3.89 4.60
N ALA A 31 -22.13 2.71 4.18
CA ALA A 31 -21.16 1.92 4.93
C ALA A 31 -19.79 2.61 5.00
N GLN A 32 -19.37 3.31 3.93
CA GLN A 32 -18.14 4.13 3.95
C GLN A 32 -18.26 5.30 4.91
N ALA A 33 -19.38 6.03 4.91
CA ALA A 33 -19.63 7.11 5.85
C ALA A 33 -19.60 6.63 7.31
N TYR A 34 -20.31 5.53 7.61
CA TYR A 34 -20.31 4.93 8.94
C TYR A 34 -18.90 4.52 9.39
N ALA A 35 -18.14 3.85 8.52
CA ALA A 35 -16.77 3.43 8.84
C ALA A 35 -15.84 4.65 9.07
N ARG A 36 -16.03 5.72 8.30
CA ARG A 36 -15.27 6.97 8.45
C ARG A 36 -15.59 7.64 9.79
N ASP A 37 -16.85 7.68 10.21
CA ASP A 37 -17.24 8.29 11.49
C ASP A 37 -16.74 7.47 12.69
N ALA A 38 -16.75 6.14 12.58
CA ALA A 38 -16.13 5.27 13.56
C ALA A 38 -14.61 5.48 13.64
N ALA A 39 -13.95 5.68 12.48
CA ALA A 39 -12.52 6.00 12.43
C ALA A 39 -12.20 7.37 13.03
N GLN A 40 -13.04 8.38 12.78
CA GLN A 40 -12.92 9.70 13.40
C GLN A 40 -13.00 9.62 14.93
N THR A 41 -13.96 8.84 15.45
CA THR A 41 -14.10 8.60 16.88
C THR A 41 -12.82 7.96 17.45
N TRP A 42 -12.31 6.92 16.78
CA TRP A 42 -11.06 6.28 17.18
C TRP A 42 -9.86 7.25 17.13
N CYS A 43 -9.76 8.10 16.10
CA CYS A 43 -8.73 9.12 16.01
C CYS A 43 -8.83 10.12 17.18
N THR A 44 -10.03 10.56 17.54
CA THR A 44 -10.25 11.45 18.70
C THR A 44 -9.80 10.76 20.00
N ASP A 45 -10.23 9.52 20.25
CA ASP A 45 -9.81 8.77 21.44
C ASP A 45 -8.29 8.61 21.52
N ARG A 46 -7.64 8.32 20.38
CA ARG A 46 -6.17 8.26 20.31
C ARG A 46 -5.57 9.62 20.63
N LEU A 47 -6.02 10.71 20.01
CA LEU A 47 -5.50 12.06 20.31
C LEU A 47 -5.66 12.44 21.79
N ASP A 48 -6.73 12.01 22.45
CA ASP A 48 -6.92 12.22 23.89
C ASP A 48 -5.90 11.42 24.71
N ASP A 49 -5.65 10.15 24.35
CA ASP A 49 -4.59 9.34 24.97
C ASP A 49 -3.18 9.94 24.73
N LEU A 50 -2.96 10.56 23.56
CA LEU A 50 -1.72 11.25 23.20
C LEU A 50 -1.48 12.52 24.04
N ALA A 51 -2.52 13.10 24.65
CA ALA A 51 -2.36 14.33 25.45
C ALA A 51 -1.45 14.10 26.68
N GLY A 52 -1.31 12.85 27.15
CA GLY A 52 -0.40 12.48 28.22
C GLY A 52 1.03 12.15 27.79
N TRP A 53 1.37 12.32 26.50
CA TRP A 53 2.70 11.96 25.99
C TRP A 53 3.77 12.96 26.41
N PRO A 54 5.04 12.54 26.56
CA PRO A 54 6.07 13.46 27.01
C PRO A 54 6.37 14.52 25.93
N GLU A 55 6.55 15.76 26.37
CA GLU A 55 6.87 16.90 25.50
C GLU A 55 8.31 16.84 24.95
N GLY A 56 8.56 17.46 23.79
CA GLY A 56 9.92 17.73 23.32
C GLY A 56 10.75 16.53 22.86
N LEU A 57 10.12 15.40 22.56
CA LEU A 57 10.82 14.14 22.27
C LEU A 57 11.33 14.00 20.82
N GLY A 58 11.00 14.94 19.94
CA GLY A 58 11.49 14.98 18.56
C GLY A 58 11.08 13.76 17.71
N ALA A 59 11.89 13.46 16.70
CA ALA A 59 11.56 12.49 15.65
C ALA A 59 11.33 11.06 16.17
N GLN A 60 12.03 10.69 17.24
CA GLN A 60 11.91 9.37 17.85
C GLN A 60 10.51 9.13 18.44
N SER A 61 9.82 10.17 18.92
CA SER A 61 8.43 10.00 19.35
C SER A 61 7.47 9.78 18.21
N ILE A 62 7.66 10.48 17.08
CA ILE A 62 6.86 10.21 15.88
C ILE A 62 7.07 8.78 15.40
N ALA A 63 8.31 8.27 15.46
CA ALA A 63 8.60 6.87 15.16
C ALA A 63 7.81 5.90 16.07
N ARG A 64 7.86 6.07 17.40
CA ARG A 64 7.13 5.20 18.33
C ARG A 64 5.62 5.32 18.15
N ALA A 65 5.12 6.53 17.96
CA ALA A 65 3.72 6.80 17.68
C ALA A 65 3.22 6.05 16.46
N LEU A 66 3.96 6.19 15.36
CA LEU A 66 3.65 5.56 14.09
C LEU A 66 3.59 4.04 14.24
N ALA A 67 4.54 3.43 14.96
CA ALA A 67 4.55 1.98 15.17
C ALA A 67 3.35 1.49 16.00
N VAL A 68 2.96 2.21 17.06
CA VAL A 68 1.77 1.87 17.86
C VAL A 68 0.51 2.04 17.04
N LEU A 69 0.33 3.20 16.39
CA LEU A 69 -0.88 3.54 15.66
C LEU A 69 -1.11 2.62 14.45
N VAL A 70 -0.07 2.27 13.69
CA VAL A 70 -0.20 1.30 12.59
C VAL A 70 -0.67 -0.06 13.10
N ASP A 71 -0.12 -0.51 14.22
CA ASP A 71 -0.44 -1.82 14.79
C ASP A 71 -1.84 -1.87 15.39
N ASP A 72 -2.25 -0.86 16.13
CA ASP A 72 -3.62 -0.73 16.66
C ASP A 72 -4.62 -0.65 15.50
N TRP A 73 -4.34 0.17 14.48
CA TRP A 73 -5.22 0.36 13.33
C TRP A 73 -5.39 -0.91 12.50
N THR A 74 -4.32 -1.69 12.30
CA THR A 74 -4.35 -2.94 11.51
C THR A 74 -4.62 -4.20 12.35
N GLY A 75 -4.54 -4.06 13.67
CA GLY A 75 -4.78 -5.06 14.69
C GLY A 75 -6.22 -5.02 15.19
N GLU A 76 -6.52 -3.98 15.97
CA GLU A 76 -7.76 -3.76 16.72
C GLU A 76 -8.90 -3.20 15.88
N ARG A 77 -8.59 -2.28 14.95
CA ARG A 77 -9.57 -1.62 14.06
C ARG A 77 -9.42 -2.04 12.59
N ARG A 78 -9.03 -3.30 12.40
CA ARG A 78 -8.68 -3.84 11.07
C ARG A 78 -9.81 -3.70 10.05
N GLU A 79 -11.06 -3.80 10.50
CA GLU A 79 -12.26 -3.59 9.67
C GLU A 79 -12.33 -2.18 9.08
N LEU A 80 -11.97 -1.16 9.86
CA LEU A 80 -11.94 0.23 9.40
C LEU A 80 -10.74 0.47 8.47
N ALA A 81 -9.58 -0.13 8.80
CA ALA A 81 -8.42 -0.11 7.91
C ALA A 81 -8.71 -0.74 6.54
N PHE A 82 -9.48 -1.84 6.51
CA PHE A 82 -9.99 -2.42 5.27
C PHE A 82 -10.98 -1.51 4.56
N ALA A 83 -11.89 -0.85 5.27
CA ALA A 83 -12.88 0.06 4.68
C ALA A 83 -12.20 1.21 3.94
N ALA A 84 -11.21 1.86 4.56
CA ALA A 84 -10.41 2.93 3.94
C ALA A 84 -9.66 2.44 2.69
N ASN A 85 -8.97 1.30 2.78
CA ASN A 85 -8.24 0.73 1.63
C ASN A 85 -9.19 0.28 0.50
N GLN A 86 -10.37 -0.23 0.84
CA GLN A 86 -11.39 -0.58 -0.14
C GLN A 86 -12.01 0.66 -0.79
N CYS A 87 -12.16 1.76 -0.05
CA CYS A 87 -12.64 3.04 -0.59
C CYS A 87 -11.73 3.57 -1.70
N HIS A 88 -10.42 3.40 -1.54
CA HIS A 88 -9.45 3.78 -2.58
C HIS A 88 -9.68 3.00 -3.90
N LEU A 89 -9.88 1.68 -3.81
CA LEU A 89 -10.20 0.84 -4.98
C LEU A 89 -11.58 1.14 -5.57
N LEU A 90 -12.55 1.57 -4.75
CA LEU A 90 -13.86 2.00 -5.24
C LEU A 90 -13.74 3.31 -6.03
N ALA A 91 -13.02 4.30 -5.49
CA ALA A 91 -12.77 5.58 -6.17
C ALA A 91 -11.97 5.45 -7.47
N GLN A 92 -11.13 4.40 -7.58
CA GLN A 92 -10.47 4.05 -8.85
C GLN A 92 -11.43 3.61 -9.95
N ARG A 93 -12.56 3.00 -9.57
CA ARG A 93 -13.51 2.40 -10.51
C ARG A 93 -14.71 3.29 -10.78
N ASP A 94 -15.03 4.18 -9.84
CA ASP A 94 -16.27 4.95 -9.85
C ASP A 94 -16.08 6.28 -9.12
N GLU A 95 -16.29 7.37 -9.85
CA GLU A 95 -16.14 8.74 -9.36
C GLU A 95 -17.13 9.08 -8.23
N ALA A 96 -18.23 8.32 -8.09
CA ALA A 96 -19.18 8.48 -6.99
C ALA A 96 -18.54 8.30 -5.60
N TYR A 97 -17.36 7.67 -5.52
CA TYR A 97 -16.61 7.48 -4.27
C TYR A 97 -15.52 8.54 -4.03
N LEU A 98 -15.37 9.55 -4.90
CA LEU A 98 -14.37 10.61 -4.71
C LEU A 98 -14.57 11.41 -3.41
N VAL A 99 -15.82 11.71 -3.06
CA VAL A 99 -16.14 12.38 -1.79
C VAL A 99 -15.74 11.51 -0.60
N ALA A 100 -16.06 10.22 -0.65
CA ALA A 100 -15.75 9.28 0.43
C ALA A 100 -14.23 9.11 0.61
N ILE A 101 -13.46 8.92 -0.46
CA ILE A 101 -11.99 8.76 -0.34
C ILE A 101 -11.32 10.06 0.12
N ASN A 102 -11.81 11.24 -0.31
CA ASN A 102 -11.29 12.51 0.18
C ASN A 102 -11.56 12.69 1.68
N SER A 103 -12.75 12.31 2.16
CA SER A 103 -13.04 12.33 3.60
C SER A 103 -12.10 11.44 4.44
N TRP A 104 -11.69 10.29 3.91
CA TRP A 104 -10.67 9.42 4.53
C TRP A 104 -9.27 10.06 4.53
N ARG A 105 -8.87 10.68 3.42
CA ARG A 105 -7.58 11.36 3.29
C ARG A 105 -7.47 12.56 4.24
N ASP A 106 -8.52 13.38 4.29
CA ASP A 106 -8.59 14.55 5.15
C ASP A 106 -8.52 14.14 6.64
N LEU A 107 -9.21 13.05 7.03
CA LEU A 107 -9.11 12.48 8.38
C LEU A 107 -7.66 12.19 8.79
N TRP A 108 -6.91 11.48 7.94
CA TRP A 108 -5.52 11.12 8.26
C TRP A 108 -4.57 12.31 8.20
N ALA A 109 -4.77 13.23 7.24
CA ALA A 109 -3.98 14.45 7.15
C ALA A 109 -4.16 15.32 8.41
N ASP A 110 -5.40 15.48 8.88
CA ASP A 110 -5.71 16.26 10.08
C ASP A 110 -5.19 15.59 11.35
N PHE A 111 -5.38 14.27 11.48
CA PHE A 111 -4.87 13.51 12.61
C PHE A 111 -3.34 13.63 12.73
N TRP A 112 -2.60 13.41 11.64
CA TRP A 112 -1.13 13.51 11.68
C TRP A 112 -0.62 14.94 11.82
N ARG A 113 -1.40 15.95 11.38
CA ARG A 113 -1.09 17.36 11.66
C ARG A 113 -1.09 17.64 13.16
N GLU A 114 -2.09 17.12 13.87
CA GLU A 114 -2.17 17.25 15.33
C GLU A 114 -1.04 16.49 16.03
N VAL A 115 -0.82 15.22 15.67
CA VAL A 115 0.24 14.37 16.27
C VAL A 115 1.63 15.00 16.08
N CYS A 116 1.97 15.38 14.85
CA CYS A 116 3.25 16.00 14.55
C CYS A 116 3.37 17.41 15.14
N GLY A 117 2.27 18.17 15.21
CA GLY A 117 2.23 19.47 15.87
C GLY A 117 2.62 19.39 17.34
N ARG A 118 2.03 18.44 18.09
CA ARG A 118 2.36 18.20 19.52
C ARG A 118 3.81 17.79 19.74
N ALA A 119 4.41 17.09 18.77
CA ALA A 119 5.83 16.71 18.83
C ALA A 119 6.80 17.83 18.40
N GLY A 120 6.30 19.01 18.01
CA GLY A 120 7.14 20.10 17.48
C GLY A 120 7.68 19.84 16.07
N LEU A 121 7.05 18.92 15.32
CA LEU A 121 7.47 18.43 14.01
C LEU A 121 6.38 18.60 12.95
N GLY A 122 5.55 19.63 13.08
CA GLY A 122 4.41 19.89 12.20
C GLY A 122 4.76 19.96 10.71
N GLN A 123 5.99 20.38 10.37
CA GLN A 123 6.50 20.40 8.99
C GLN A 123 6.61 19.01 8.34
N TYR A 124 6.59 17.94 9.13
CA TYR A 124 6.65 16.55 8.65
C TYR A 124 5.31 15.83 8.70
N ALA A 125 4.22 16.52 9.07
CA ALA A 125 2.89 15.93 9.23
C ALA A 125 2.40 15.23 7.96
N ALA A 126 2.44 15.92 6.81
CA ALA A 126 1.95 15.36 5.55
C ALA A 126 2.75 14.13 5.12
N LEU A 127 4.09 14.20 5.16
CA LEU A 127 4.95 13.05 4.82
C LEU A 127 4.74 11.88 5.79
N THR A 128 4.54 12.14 7.08
CA THR A 128 4.26 11.10 8.07
C THR A 128 2.90 10.45 7.81
N ALA A 129 1.88 11.22 7.42
CA ALA A 129 0.59 10.68 7.00
C ALA A 129 0.72 9.77 5.77
N HIS A 130 1.52 10.17 4.78
CA HIS A 130 1.80 9.34 3.59
C HIS A 130 2.50 8.03 3.97
N VAL A 131 3.53 8.09 4.81
CA VAL A 131 4.23 6.90 5.28
C VAL A 131 3.29 6.00 6.08
N PHE A 132 2.42 6.57 6.93
CA PHE A 132 1.39 5.84 7.65
C PHE A 132 0.46 5.08 6.70
N GLU A 133 -0.16 5.77 5.74
CA GLU A 133 -1.11 5.15 4.81
C GLU A 133 -0.50 3.97 4.04
N ALA A 134 0.70 4.17 3.50
CA ALA A 134 1.40 3.11 2.79
C ALA A 134 1.74 1.93 3.73
N THR A 135 2.18 2.21 4.95
CA THR A 135 2.58 1.18 5.91
C THR A 135 1.39 0.35 6.39
N VAL A 136 0.23 0.98 6.58
CA VAL A 136 -1.04 0.32 6.92
C VAL A 136 -1.42 -0.73 5.87
N GLN A 137 -1.29 -0.40 4.57
CA GLN A 137 -1.63 -1.33 3.49
C GLN A 137 -0.85 -2.65 3.59
N PHE A 138 0.44 -2.57 3.93
CA PHE A 138 1.26 -3.76 4.12
C PHE A 138 0.91 -4.49 5.42
N HIS A 139 0.58 -3.78 6.51
CA HIS A 139 0.27 -4.37 7.83
C HIS A 139 -1.14 -4.93 7.95
N LEU A 140 -2.03 -4.62 7.00
CA LEU A 140 -3.25 -5.40 6.80
C LEU A 140 -2.96 -6.87 6.46
N ILE A 141 -1.82 -7.16 5.82
CA ILE A 141 -1.37 -8.52 5.53
C ILE A 141 -0.72 -9.11 6.79
N ARG A 142 -1.37 -10.10 7.39
CA ARG A 142 -0.88 -10.80 8.59
C ARG A 142 -0.09 -12.03 8.18
N TRP A 143 1.21 -12.05 8.46
CA TRP A 143 2.07 -13.18 8.11
C TRP A 143 2.63 -13.88 9.34
N ASN A 144 3.33 -13.15 10.19
CA ASN A 144 3.95 -13.66 11.41
C ASN A 144 3.98 -12.51 12.43
N ARG A 145 3.11 -12.56 13.43
CA ARG A 145 2.91 -11.46 14.39
C ARG A 145 4.21 -10.95 15.01
N THR A 146 5.11 -11.85 15.40
CA THR A 146 6.38 -11.49 16.06
C THR A 146 7.30 -10.76 15.09
N ILE A 147 7.52 -11.32 13.90
CA ILE A 147 8.36 -10.70 12.86
C ILE A 147 7.72 -9.39 12.38
N ASP A 148 6.41 -9.40 12.14
CA ASP A 148 5.66 -8.26 11.63
C ASP A 148 5.74 -7.07 12.60
N ARG A 149 5.59 -7.29 13.91
CA ARG A 149 5.71 -6.23 14.92
C ARG A 149 7.13 -5.70 15.01
N ALA A 150 8.11 -6.58 15.17
CA ALA A 150 9.49 -6.16 15.36
C ALA A 150 10.03 -5.41 14.13
N ALA A 151 9.67 -5.88 12.93
CA ALA A 151 10.03 -5.21 11.69
C ALA A 151 9.27 -3.89 11.45
N LEU A 152 8.06 -3.72 12.02
CA LEU A 152 7.35 -2.43 12.06
C LEU A 152 8.08 -1.44 12.96
N ASP A 153 8.52 -1.88 14.15
CA ASP A 153 9.29 -1.03 15.06
C ASP A 153 10.59 -0.54 14.42
N GLU A 154 11.33 -1.42 13.74
CA GLU A 154 12.52 -1.04 12.96
C GLU A 154 12.18 -0.07 11.82
N PHE A 155 11.05 -0.28 11.13
CA PHE A 155 10.61 0.62 10.06
C PHE A 155 10.38 2.04 10.55
N CYS A 156 9.56 2.16 11.60
CA CYS A 156 9.18 3.45 12.13
C CYS A 156 10.36 4.14 12.80
N THR A 157 11.28 3.38 13.43
CA THR A 157 12.56 3.92 13.91
C THR A 157 13.37 4.51 12.76
N GLY A 158 13.48 3.81 11.62
CA GLY A 158 14.12 4.35 10.43
C GLY A 158 13.43 5.61 9.86
N TRP A 159 12.10 5.72 9.97
CA TRP A 159 11.40 6.97 9.66
C TRP A 159 11.82 8.10 10.62
N GLY A 160 11.97 7.81 11.92
CA GLY A 160 12.52 8.76 12.89
C GLY A 160 13.94 9.24 12.55
N GLU A 161 14.80 8.35 12.04
CA GLU A 161 16.13 8.74 11.54
C GLU A 161 16.02 9.71 10.37
N TRP A 162 15.15 9.44 9.39
CA TRP A 162 14.92 10.34 8.26
C TRP A 162 14.42 11.72 8.69
N LEU A 163 13.47 11.76 9.63
CA LEU A 163 12.98 13.01 10.22
C LEU A 163 14.09 13.79 10.97
N SER A 164 15.14 13.09 11.39
CA SER A 164 16.34 13.68 12.03
C SER A 164 17.45 14.03 11.04
N GLY A 165 17.28 13.75 9.74
CA GLY A 165 18.26 14.00 8.70
C GLY A 165 19.25 12.85 8.46
N ASN A 166 18.96 11.65 8.96
CA ASN A 166 19.83 10.49 8.89
C ASN A 166 19.28 9.38 7.99
N LEU A 167 20.15 8.74 7.22
CA LEU A 167 19.86 7.47 6.56
C LEU A 167 19.69 6.37 7.62
N ALA A 168 18.72 5.49 7.40
CA ALA A 168 18.39 4.41 8.33
C ALA A 168 19.24 3.17 8.05
N GLU A 169 19.64 2.46 9.10
CA GLU A 169 20.24 1.13 8.96
C GLU A 169 19.19 0.01 8.96
N GLU A 170 19.44 -1.06 8.20
CA GLU A 170 18.56 -2.23 8.24
C GLU A 170 18.81 -3.09 9.49
N GLY A 171 17.83 -3.06 10.39
CA GLY A 171 17.80 -3.88 11.59
C GLY A 171 17.65 -5.39 11.34
N PRO A 172 17.94 -6.22 12.36
CA PRO A 172 17.97 -7.67 12.23
C PRO A 172 16.61 -8.30 11.87
N TRP A 173 15.48 -7.75 12.33
CA TRP A 173 14.17 -8.35 12.06
C TRP A 173 13.72 -8.13 10.63
N ARG A 174 13.90 -6.92 10.08
CA ARG A 174 13.65 -6.66 8.65
C ARG A 174 14.59 -7.45 7.77
N ARG A 175 15.87 -7.55 8.12
CA ARG A 175 16.83 -8.36 7.37
C ARG A 175 16.39 -9.82 7.33
N HIS A 176 16.06 -10.40 8.48
CA HIS A 176 15.57 -11.77 8.59
C HIS A 176 14.30 -12.01 7.77
N ALA A 177 13.33 -11.10 7.88
CA ALA A 177 12.08 -11.17 7.12
C ALA A 177 12.33 -11.09 5.60
N ARG A 178 13.26 -10.22 5.19
CA ARG A 178 13.67 -10.05 3.79
C ARG A 178 14.40 -11.28 3.26
N GLU A 179 15.26 -11.92 4.06
CA GLU A 179 15.92 -13.18 3.70
C GLU A 179 14.91 -14.31 3.50
N ILE A 180 13.90 -14.44 4.38
CA ILE A 180 12.79 -15.38 4.18
C ILE A 180 12.04 -15.06 2.89
N ALA A 181 11.74 -13.77 2.65
CA ALA A 181 11.04 -13.34 1.45
C ALA A 181 11.83 -13.63 0.16
N LEU A 182 13.15 -13.49 0.20
CA LEU A 182 14.05 -13.83 -0.91
C LEU A 182 14.10 -15.35 -1.15
N ALA A 183 14.21 -16.15 -0.09
CA ALA A 183 14.28 -17.60 -0.18
C ALA A 183 12.96 -18.23 -0.64
N SER A 184 11.83 -17.57 -0.35
CA SER A 184 10.49 -18.01 -0.76
C SER A 184 10.03 -17.41 -2.08
N ALA A 185 10.77 -16.47 -2.66
CA ALA A 185 10.48 -15.94 -3.98
C ALA A 185 10.66 -17.09 -4.98
N PRO A 186 9.64 -17.44 -5.77
CA PRO A 186 9.77 -18.54 -6.71
C PRO A 186 10.90 -18.25 -7.70
N GLU A 187 11.64 -19.29 -8.10
CA GLU A 187 12.41 -19.22 -9.34
C GLU A 187 11.43 -18.80 -10.43
N VAL A 188 11.65 -17.62 -11.00
CA VAL A 188 10.93 -17.21 -12.21
C VAL A 188 11.24 -18.32 -13.21
N PRO A 189 10.24 -19.12 -13.66
CA PRO A 189 10.51 -20.17 -14.62
C PRO A 189 11.26 -19.52 -15.77
N ALA A 190 12.36 -20.13 -16.24
CA ALA A 190 13.11 -19.62 -17.37
C ALA A 190 12.12 -19.13 -18.43
N GLN A 191 12.26 -17.88 -18.85
CA GLN A 191 11.25 -17.02 -19.50
C GLN A 191 10.76 -17.51 -20.88
N ASN A 192 10.85 -18.80 -21.16
CA ASN A 192 10.49 -19.41 -22.43
C ASN A 192 9.47 -20.53 -22.19
N GLY A 193 8.27 -20.37 -22.76
CA GLY A 193 7.30 -21.45 -22.87
C GLY A 193 5.93 -21.16 -22.25
N VAL A 194 5.19 -22.24 -22.01
CA VAL A 194 3.76 -22.20 -21.73
C VAL A 194 3.42 -21.55 -20.38
N ALA A 195 4.23 -21.78 -19.35
CA ALA A 195 4.00 -21.22 -18.01
C ALA A 195 4.14 -19.68 -17.99
N ALA A 196 5.06 -19.11 -18.77
CA ALA A 196 5.22 -17.67 -18.90
C ALA A 196 3.96 -17.04 -19.54
N ARG A 197 3.47 -17.58 -20.66
CA ARG A 197 2.23 -17.13 -21.29
C ARG A 197 1.02 -17.20 -20.37
N ILE A 198 0.90 -18.27 -19.58
CA ILE A 198 -0.16 -18.40 -18.57
C ILE A 198 -0.03 -17.33 -17.49
N SER A 199 1.19 -17.01 -17.06
CA SER A 199 1.45 -15.98 -16.05
C SER A 199 1.17 -14.57 -16.58
N ASP A 200 1.50 -14.28 -17.84
CA ASP A 200 1.17 -13.02 -18.51
C ASP A 200 -0.33 -12.86 -18.69
N ALA A 201 -1.02 -13.90 -19.16
CA ALA A 201 -2.48 -13.91 -19.25
C ALA A 201 -3.16 -13.70 -17.90
N ALA A 202 -2.63 -14.32 -16.83
CA ALA A 202 -3.13 -14.12 -15.47
C ALA A 202 -2.94 -12.68 -14.99
N ALA A 203 -1.78 -12.07 -15.25
CA ALA A 203 -1.53 -10.66 -14.96
C ALA A 203 -2.49 -9.74 -15.72
N ASP A 204 -2.67 -9.95 -17.02
CA ASP A 204 -3.56 -9.12 -17.85
C ASP A 204 -5.01 -9.17 -17.35
N ILE A 205 -5.49 -10.36 -16.98
CA ILE A 205 -6.84 -10.53 -16.41
C ILE A 205 -6.99 -9.74 -15.10
N VAL A 206 -5.98 -9.77 -14.22
CA VAL A 206 -6.02 -9.02 -12.96
C VAL A 206 -5.92 -7.51 -13.21
N GLU A 207 -5.12 -7.06 -14.19
CA GLU A 207 -5.02 -5.65 -14.59
C GLU A 207 -6.33 -5.10 -15.21
N GLU A 208 -7.12 -5.95 -15.87
CA GLU A 208 -8.38 -5.56 -16.51
C GLU A 208 -9.61 -5.70 -15.59
N GLY A 209 -9.71 -6.80 -14.84
CA GLY A 209 -10.92 -7.21 -14.14
C GLY A 209 -10.72 -7.50 -12.65
N GLY A 210 -9.51 -7.27 -12.14
CA GLY A 210 -9.16 -7.53 -10.75
C GLY A 210 -9.00 -9.02 -10.42
N VAL A 211 -8.73 -9.30 -9.15
CA VAL A 211 -8.44 -10.67 -8.68
C VAL A 211 -9.66 -11.58 -8.82
N SER A 212 -10.88 -11.03 -8.70
CA SER A 212 -12.11 -11.81 -8.86
C SER A 212 -12.34 -12.36 -10.26
N ALA A 213 -11.73 -11.76 -11.29
CA ALA A 213 -11.83 -12.26 -12.67
C ALA A 213 -10.88 -13.44 -12.95
N LEU A 214 -9.92 -13.69 -12.05
CA LEU A 214 -8.88 -14.68 -12.24
C LEU A 214 -9.40 -16.10 -12.01
N THR A 215 -9.58 -16.86 -13.10
CA THR A 215 -9.96 -18.27 -13.06
C THR A 215 -9.13 -19.09 -14.03
N HIS A 216 -8.91 -20.38 -13.79
CA HIS A 216 -8.20 -21.25 -14.73
C HIS A 216 -8.78 -21.23 -16.14
N ARG A 217 -10.11 -21.13 -16.26
CA ARG A 217 -10.77 -21.05 -17.57
C ARG A 217 -10.49 -19.73 -18.28
N ALA A 218 -10.61 -18.61 -17.57
CA ALA A 218 -10.32 -17.30 -18.12
C ALA A 218 -8.85 -17.21 -18.57
N VAL A 219 -7.93 -17.69 -17.72
CA VAL A 219 -6.50 -17.73 -18.01
C VAL A 219 -6.18 -18.65 -19.18
N ALA A 220 -6.76 -19.86 -19.23
CA ALA A 220 -6.53 -20.80 -20.33
C ALA A 220 -6.99 -20.20 -21.68
N ALA A 221 -8.15 -19.56 -21.70
CA ALA A 221 -8.65 -18.88 -22.88
C ALA A 221 -7.73 -17.73 -23.30
N ARG A 222 -7.29 -16.89 -22.36
CA ARG A 222 -6.41 -15.74 -22.62
C ARG A 222 -5.00 -16.15 -23.07
N ALA A 223 -4.46 -17.22 -22.50
CA ALA A 223 -3.14 -17.75 -22.84
C ALA A 223 -3.14 -18.67 -24.07
N GLU A 224 -4.30 -18.89 -24.70
CA GLU A 224 -4.50 -19.79 -25.84
C GLU A 224 -3.99 -21.22 -25.57
N VAL A 225 -4.33 -21.75 -24.39
CA VAL A 225 -4.00 -23.12 -23.97
C VAL A 225 -5.24 -23.89 -23.55
N THR A 226 -5.14 -25.22 -23.50
CA THR A 226 -6.24 -26.03 -22.95
C THR A 226 -6.34 -25.83 -21.43
N LEU A 227 -7.54 -25.99 -20.88
CA LEU A 227 -7.75 -25.96 -19.42
C LEU A 227 -6.83 -26.96 -18.70
N GLY A 228 -6.62 -28.14 -19.27
CA GLY A 228 -5.71 -29.16 -18.72
C GLY A 228 -4.25 -28.68 -18.64
N VAL A 229 -3.77 -27.94 -19.64
CA VAL A 229 -2.43 -27.35 -19.64
C VAL A 229 -2.32 -26.25 -18.58
N ALA A 230 -3.33 -25.39 -18.45
CA ALA A 230 -3.36 -24.35 -17.42
C ALA A 230 -3.33 -24.97 -16.01
N SER A 231 -4.18 -25.96 -15.76
CA SER A 231 -4.28 -26.66 -14.47
C SER A 231 -3.06 -27.54 -14.16
N TYR A 232 -2.37 -28.05 -15.17
CA TYR A 232 -1.10 -28.76 -14.98
C TYR A 232 0.01 -27.83 -14.48
N ASN A 233 0.13 -26.63 -15.07
CA ASN A 233 1.16 -25.66 -14.70
C ASN A 233 0.83 -24.93 -13.39
N PHE A 234 -0.45 -24.64 -13.13
CA PHE A 234 -0.91 -23.94 -11.93
C PHE A 234 -2.10 -24.71 -11.36
N ARG A 235 -1.89 -25.44 -10.27
CA ARG A 235 -2.89 -26.40 -9.77
C ARG A 235 -4.02 -25.71 -9.01
N THR A 236 -3.71 -24.61 -8.33
CA THR A 236 -4.63 -23.92 -7.44
C THR A 236 -4.92 -22.48 -7.90
N SER A 237 -5.98 -21.87 -7.38
CA SER A 237 -6.24 -20.43 -7.53
C SER A 237 -5.09 -19.60 -6.95
N ALA A 238 -4.56 -20.02 -5.81
CA ALA A 238 -3.40 -19.40 -5.17
C ALA A 238 -2.17 -19.41 -6.09
N ASP A 239 -1.94 -20.48 -6.85
CA ASP A 239 -0.83 -20.55 -7.82
C ASP A 239 -1.02 -19.52 -8.94
N LEU A 240 -2.24 -19.34 -9.46
CA LEU A 240 -2.53 -18.32 -10.47
C LEU A 240 -2.40 -16.90 -9.92
N VAL A 241 -2.90 -16.63 -8.71
CA VAL A 241 -2.76 -15.31 -8.05
C VAL A 241 -1.29 -14.98 -7.85
N ARG A 242 -0.50 -15.95 -7.39
CA ARG A 242 0.96 -15.80 -7.22
C ARG A 242 1.65 -15.52 -8.56
N ALA A 243 1.27 -16.21 -9.62
CA ALA A 243 1.82 -16.00 -10.96
C ALA A 243 1.49 -14.60 -11.51
N ALA A 244 0.21 -14.20 -11.42
CA ALA A 244 -0.25 -12.86 -11.81
C ALA A 244 0.51 -11.79 -11.04
N PHE A 245 0.61 -11.93 -9.71
CA PHE A 245 1.37 -11.02 -8.88
C PHE A 245 2.82 -10.89 -9.35
N ASN A 246 3.53 -12.01 -9.49
CA ASN A 246 4.96 -11.96 -9.82
C ASN A 246 5.19 -11.26 -11.15
N THR A 247 4.31 -11.50 -12.13
CA THR A 247 4.35 -10.82 -13.41
C THR A 247 4.03 -9.33 -13.30
N ILE A 248 2.99 -8.92 -12.57
CA ILE A 248 2.65 -7.51 -12.36
C ILE A 248 3.79 -6.78 -11.64
N TYR A 249 4.32 -7.37 -10.56
CA TYR A 249 5.43 -6.83 -9.81
C TYR A 249 6.70 -6.70 -10.66
N ARG A 250 6.97 -7.71 -11.49
CA ARG A 250 8.07 -7.69 -12.44
C ARG A 250 7.89 -6.55 -13.45
N ARG A 251 6.73 -6.41 -14.09
CA ARG A 251 6.40 -5.30 -15.00
C ARG A 251 6.55 -3.93 -14.33
N LEU A 252 6.24 -3.81 -13.03
CA LEU A 252 6.43 -2.59 -12.24
C LEU A 252 7.90 -2.28 -11.93
N THR A 253 8.76 -3.29 -11.89
CA THR A 253 10.17 -3.15 -11.46
C THR A 253 11.18 -3.22 -12.61
N GLU A 254 10.84 -3.85 -13.74
CA GLU A 254 11.66 -3.94 -14.95
C GLU A 254 11.81 -2.59 -15.67
N VAL A 255 10.79 -1.73 -15.61
CA VAL A 255 10.86 -0.35 -16.13
C VAL A 255 12.03 0.44 -15.54
N SER A 256 12.47 0.11 -14.32
CA SER A 256 13.61 0.76 -13.65
C SER A 256 14.97 0.08 -13.90
N ARG A 257 15.02 -1.04 -14.62
CA ARG A 257 16.24 -1.85 -14.82
C ARG A 257 16.89 -1.69 -16.19
N GLU A 258 16.16 -1.24 -17.21
CA GLU A 258 16.61 -1.26 -18.60
C GLU A 258 17.27 0.05 -19.09
N GLY A 259 17.62 0.97 -18.20
CA GLY A 259 18.34 2.21 -18.56
C GLY A 259 18.96 2.91 -17.36
N PRO A 260 19.69 4.02 -17.56
CA PRO A 260 19.98 4.96 -16.48
C PRO A 260 18.63 5.31 -15.82
N VAL A 261 18.58 5.34 -14.48
CA VAL A 261 17.40 5.85 -13.80
C VAL A 261 17.35 7.35 -14.10
N GLU A 262 16.68 7.72 -15.18
CA GLU A 262 16.34 9.11 -15.45
C GLU A 262 15.51 9.61 -14.26
N GLN A 263 15.86 10.79 -13.76
CA GLN A 263 15.07 11.43 -12.74
C GLN A 263 13.69 11.66 -13.33
N VAL A 264 12.67 11.04 -12.74
CA VAL A 264 11.27 11.25 -13.15
C VAL A 264 10.97 12.74 -12.97
N GLU A 265 10.72 13.41 -14.09
CA GLU A 265 10.46 14.85 -14.10
C GLU A 265 9.23 15.17 -13.25
N ARG A 266 9.24 16.33 -12.59
CA ARG A 266 8.13 16.77 -11.72
C ARG A 266 6.78 16.78 -12.45
N SER A 267 6.80 17.14 -13.73
CA SER A 267 5.62 17.16 -14.61
C SER A 267 5.02 15.76 -14.83
N GLU A 268 5.84 14.70 -14.80
CA GLU A 268 5.37 13.33 -14.95
C GLU A 268 4.62 12.86 -13.70
N TRP A 269 5.12 13.19 -12.50
CA TRP A 269 4.43 12.90 -11.24
C TRP A 269 3.07 13.59 -11.17
N THR A 270 3.02 14.88 -11.47
CA THR A 270 1.77 15.66 -11.43
C THR A 270 0.78 15.20 -12.49
N ALA A 271 1.24 14.84 -13.70
CA ALA A 271 0.39 14.24 -14.71
C ALA A 271 -0.17 12.88 -14.26
N ALA A 272 0.67 12.02 -13.67
CA ALA A 272 0.25 10.69 -13.20
C ALA A 272 -0.72 10.75 -12.01
N TRP A 273 -0.71 11.83 -11.23
CA TRP A 273 -1.57 12.02 -10.06
C TRP A 273 -2.79 12.90 -10.32
N ARG A 274 -2.97 13.41 -11.55
CA ARG A 274 -4.10 14.27 -11.90
C ARG A 274 -5.45 13.66 -11.54
N ASP A 275 -5.66 12.40 -11.87
CA ASP A 275 -6.88 11.65 -11.60
C ASP A 275 -6.61 10.14 -11.64
N PHE A 276 -7.56 9.33 -11.15
CA PHE A 276 -7.42 7.88 -11.13
C PHE A 276 -7.23 7.24 -12.51
N SER A 277 -7.80 7.83 -13.57
CA SER A 277 -7.69 7.31 -14.93
C SER A 277 -6.30 7.51 -15.55
N SER A 278 -5.56 8.50 -15.04
CA SER A 278 -4.18 8.80 -15.42
C SER A 278 -3.16 7.80 -14.84
N GLN A 279 -3.56 6.96 -13.88
CA GLN A 279 -2.67 5.94 -13.32
C GLN A 279 -2.56 4.70 -14.22
N PRO A 280 -1.36 4.08 -14.30
CA PRO A 280 -1.21 2.75 -14.85
C PRO A 280 -2.11 1.74 -14.14
N ARG A 281 -2.94 0.99 -14.90
CA ARG A 281 -3.86 -0.04 -14.37
C ARG A 281 -3.17 -1.05 -13.44
N ARG A 282 -1.92 -1.40 -13.74
CA ARG A 282 -1.07 -2.26 -12.90
C ARG A 282 -0.89 -1.79 -11.45
N LEU A 283 -1.01 -0.49 -11.16
CA LEU A 283 -0.94 0.02 -9.79
C LEU A 283 -2.23 -0.29 -9.02
N ALA A 284 -3.40 -0.09 -9.65
CA ALA A 284 -4.68 -0.52 -9.10
C ALA A 284 -4.72 -2.05 -8.88
N ALA A 285 -4.22 -2.81 -9.85
CA ALA A 285 -4.10 -4.27 -9.76
C ALA A 285 -3.23 -4.71 -8.56
N MET A 286 -2.10 -4.02 -8.33
CA MET A 286 -1.21 -4.26 -7.20
C MET A 286 -1.91 -3.97 -5.86
N GLU A 287 -2.70 -2.89 -5.78
CA GLU A 287 -3.47 -2.57 -4.58
C GLU A 287 -4.58 -3.59 -4.30
N GLU A 288 -5.27 -4.03 -5.34
CA GLU A 288 -6.28 -5.08 -5.23
C GLU A 288 -5.67 -6.42 -4.79
N LEU A 289 -4.50 -6.78 -5.33
CA LEU A 289 -3.73 -7.95 -4.91
C LEU A 289 -3.32 -7.87 -3.43
N MET A 290 -2.77 -6.74 -2.98
CA MET A 290 -2.44 -6.56 -1.56
C MET A 290 -3.66 -6.74 -0.66
N LEU A 291 -4.82 -6.18 -1.06
CA LEU A 291 -6.06 -6.33 -0.31
C LEU A 291 -6.60 -7.77 -0.33
N ALA A 292 -6.45 -8.47 -1.46
CA ALA A 292 -6.81 -9.88 -1.59
C ALA A 292 -5.96 -10.77 -0.67
N VAL A 293 -4.64 -10.56 -0.64
CA VAL A 293 -3.71 -11.30 0.22
C VAL A 293 -3.95 -11.00 1.70
N ALA A 294 -4.34 -9.77 2.02
CA ALA A 294 -4.77 -9.45 3.39
C ALA A 294 -6.07 -10.17 3.78
N ARG A 295 -6.97 -10.47 2.84
CA ARG A 295 -8.27 -11.11 3.12
C ARG A 295 -8.20 -12.62 3.18
N ASP A 296 -7.37 -13.22 2.35
CA ASP A 296 -7.38 -14.65 2.08
C ASP A 296 -6.21 -15.37 2.78
N PRO A 297 -6.48 -16.20 3.81
CA PRO A 297 -5.45 -16.99 4.46
C PRO A 297 -4.70 -17.95 3.53
N GLU A 298 -5.30 -18.39 2.41
CA GLU A 298 -4.63 -19.27 1.44
C GLU A 298 -3.47 -18.57 0.73
N LEU A 299 -3.46 -17.23 0.72
CA LEU A 299 -2.39 -16.42 0.13
C LEU A 299 -1.31 -16.01 1.15
N ARG A 300 -1.37 -16.50 2.40
CA ARG A 300 -0.48 -16.05 3.49
C ARG A 300 1.01 -16.25 3.18
N ASP A 301 1.38 -17.34 2.50
CA ASP A 301 2.79 -17.64 2.16
C ASP A 301 3.39 -16.63 1.17
N PHE A 302 2.55 -15.81 0.55
CA PHE A 302 2.95 -14.75 -0.36
C PHE A 302 3.20 -13.40 0.34
N ALA A 303 2.77 -13.27 1.59
CA ALA A 303 2.92 -12.06 2.40
C ALA A 303 4.36 -11.54 2.59
N PRO A 304 5.41 -12.39 2.77
CA PRO A 304 6.77 -11.91 2.98
C PRO A 304 7.28 -11.10 1.79
N GLN A 305 6.98 -11.55 0.57
CA GLN A 305 7.43 -10.88 -0.65
C GLN A 305 6.81 -9.50 -0.79
N LEU A 306 5.50 -9.39 -0.54
CA LEU A 306 4.79 -8.12 -0.53
C LEU A 306 5.33 -7.13 0.50
N ARG A 307 5.59 -7.60 1.72
CA ARG A 307 5.97 -6.74 2.85
C ARG A 307 7.42 -6.30 2.78
N TYR A 308 8.34 -7.20 2.39
CA TYR A 308 9.77 -7.04 2.64
C TYR A 308 10.66 -6.95 1.40
N LEU A 309 10.14 -7.19 0.18
CA LEU A 309 10.92 -7.03 -1.07
C LEU A 309 10.67 -5.70 -1.80
N ARG A 310 9.82 -4.85 -1.23
CA ARG A 310 9.51 -3.51 -1.74
C ARG A 310 10.73 -2.60 -1.74
N GLY A 311 10.64 -1.53 -2.52
CA GLY A 311 11.68 -0.50 -2.57
C GLY A 311 12.82 -0.79 -3.54
N ARG A 312 12.87 -1.95 -4.21
CA ARG A 312 13.95 -2.26 -5.15
C ARG A 312 14.14 -1.23 -6.26
N SER A 313 13.05 -0.79 -6.90
CA SER A 313 13.09 0.23 -7.95
C SER A 313 13.23 1.65 -7.39
N SER A 314 12.38 2.01 -6.42
CA SER A 314 12.40 3.33 -5.80
C SER A 314 13.70 3.61 -5.02
N GLY A 315 14.37 2.59 -4.51
CA GLY A 315 15.69 2.70 -3.90
C GLY A 315 16.75 3.18 -4.89
N LEU A 316 16.70 2.75 -6.15
CA LEU A 316 17.59 3.28 -7.18
C LEU A 316 17.33 4.77 -7.44
N GLN A 317 16.05 5.17 -7.42
CA GLN A 317 15.65 6.58 -7.54
C GLN A 317 16.14 7.42 -6.35
N LEU A 318 16.01 6.90 -5.12
CA LEU A 318 16.55 7.55 -3.92
C LEU A 318 18.07 7.69 -4.03
N GLN A 319 18.77 6.62 -4.38
CA GLN A 319 20.23 6.61 -4.50
C GLN A 319 20.73 7.64 -5.52
N ALA A 320 19.98 7.86 -6.61
CA ALA A 320 20.29 8.87 -7.63
C ALA A 320 20.07 10.33 -7.17
N GLN A 321 19.35 10.54 -6.06
CA GLN A 321 19.09 11.87 -5.48
C GLN A 321 20.06 12.24 -4.35
N LEU A 322 20.82 11.27 -3.84
CA LEU A 322 21.78 11.48 -2.75
C LEU A 322 23.17 11.84 -3.28
N GLU A 323 24.01 12.41 -2.41
CA GLU A 323 25.38 12.78 -2.74
C GLU A 323 26.22 11.56 -3.20
N PRO A 324 27.20 11.74 -4.11
CA PRO A 324 28.09 10.68 -4.54
C PRO A 324 28.80 10.01 -3.35
N GLY A 325 28.58 8.70 -3.19
CA GLY A 325 29.17 7.91 -2.09
C GLY A 325 28.22 7.60 -0.93
N ALA A 326 27.06 8.27 -0.86
CA ALA A 326 25.98 7.85 0.03
C ALA A 326 25.56 6.42 -0.30
N ARG A 327 25.32 5.59 0.73
CA ARG A 327 24.85 4.22 0.56
C ARG A 327 23.54 4.05 1.31
N ILE A 328 22.47 3.78 0.56
CA ILE A 328 21.17 3.49 1.16
C ILE A 328 21.09 2.05 1.64
N SER A 329 20.37 1.82 2.74
CA SER A 329 20.00 0.48 3.18
C SER A 329 18.74 -0.02 2.46
N PRO A 330 18.44 -1.34 2.52
CA PRO A 330 17.13 -1.84 2.11
C PRO A 330 15.95 -1.21 2.88
N LEU A 331 16.20 -0.75 4.11
CA LEU A 331 15.18 -0.03 4.88
C LEU A 331 14.91 1.37 4.31
N ASP A 332 15.95 2.12 3.94
CA ASP A 332 15.81 3.43 3.26
C ASP A 332 14.99 3.29 1.96
N ALA A 333 15.28 2.25 1.18
CA ALA A 333 14.54 1.96 -0.05
C ALA A 333 13.05 1.69 0.22
N ALA A 334 12.74 0.98 1.32
CA ALA A 334 11.37 0.71 1.75
C ALA A 334 10.66 1.96 2.30
N LEU A 335 11.37 2.83 3.03
CA LEU A 335 10.87 4.12 3.53
C LEU A 335 10.50 5.04 2.36
N TYR A 336 11.40 5.20 1.41
CA TYR A 336 11.16 5.99 0.20
C TYR A 336 9.98 5.47 -0.61
N SER A 337 9.91 4.14 -0.80
CA SER A 337 8.76 3.48 -1.43
C SER A 337 7.44 3.80 -0.71
N SER A 338 7.45 3.88 0.62
CA SER A 338 6.24 4.17 1.43
C SER A 338 5.83 5.61 1.23
N MET A 339 6.78 6.52 1.31
CA MET A 339 6.53 7.94 1.14
C MET A 339 5.91 8.23 -0.23
N ILE A 340 6.50 7.74 -1.32
CA ILE A 340 5.96 7.96 -2.68
C ILE A 340 4.59 7.30 -2.86
N SER A 341 4.44 6.04 -2.43
CA SER A 341 3.16 5.33 -2.58
C SER A 341 2.04 5.99 -1.78
N GLY A 342 2.35 6.47 -0.57
CA GLY A 342 1.44 7.23 0.27
C GLY A 342 1.09 8.58 -0.33
N GLN A 343 2.08 9.33 -0.84
CA GLN A 343 1.86 10.61 -1.53
C GLN A 343 0.89 10.45 -2.69
N ARG A 344 1.14 9.47 -3.57
CA ARG A 344 0.24 9.15 -4.68
C ARG A 344 -1.18 8.88 -4.18
N ARG A 345 -1.33 8.06 -3.15
CA ARG A 345 -2.65 7.67 -2.63
C ARG A 345 -3.40 8.81 -1.98
N ALA A 346 -2.70 9.72 -1.30
CA ALA A 346 -3.29 10.89 -0.65
C ALA A 346 -3.62 12.00 -1.65
N LEU A 347 -2.81 12.18 -2.69
CA LEU A 347 -2.85 13.36 -3.55
C LEU A 347 -3.53 13.14 -4.89
N ILE A 348 -3.80 11.90 -5.31
CA ILE A 348 -4.44 11.70 -6.60
C ILE A 348 -5.84 12.33 -6.67
N GLY A 349 -6.05 13.16 -7.70
CA GLY A 349 -7.27 13.96 -7.85
C GLY A 349 -7.35 15.21 -6.98
N ARG A 350 -6.29 15.54 -6.21
CA ARG A 350 -6.22 16.79 -5.42
C ARG A 350 -5.74 17.96 -6.29
N PRO A 351 -5.91 19.21 -5.83
CA PRO A 351 -5.34 20.37 -6.50
C PRO A 351 -3.83 20.24 -6.74
N GLU A 352 -3.36 20.66 -7.91
CA GLU A 352 -1.95 20.57 -8.30
C GLU A 352 -1.01 21.29 -7.32
N ALA A 353 -1.47 22.37 -6.68
CA ALA A 353 -0.73 23.07 -5.65
C ALA A 353 -0.40 22.18 -4.43
N GLU A 354 -1.32 21.30 -4.02
CA GLU A 354 -1.08 20.34 -2.93
C GLU A 354 -0.06 19.27 -3.35
N MET A 355 -0.12 18.83 -4.61
CA MET A 355 0.88 17.90 -5.16
C MET A 355 2.28 18.52 -5.15
N HIS A 356 2.41 19.74 -5.64
CA HIS A 356 3.69 20.46 -5.68
C HIS A 356 4.26 20.68 -4.28
N ASP A 357 3.47 21.14 -3.32
CA ASP A 357 3.95 21.34 -1.95
C ASP A 357 4.44 20.01 -1.33
N SER A 358 3.71 18.91 -1.55
CA SER A 358 4.15 17.61 -1.03
C SER A 358 5.43 17.10 -1.69
N LEU A 359 5.58 17.29 -3.01
CA LEU A 359 6.81 16.96 -3.73
C LEU A 359 8.00 17.79 -3.24
N ASP A 360 7.79 19.08 -2.95
CA ASP A 360 8.82 19.94 -2.37
C ASP A 360 9.22 19.49 -0.96
N GLN A 361 8.27 19.10 -0.13
CA GLN A 361 8.55 18.53 1.20
C GLN A 361 9.36 17.23 1.09
N ALA A 362 9.01 16.34 0.16
CA ALA A 362 9.75 15.09 -0.08
C ALA A 362 11.17 15.35 -0.61
N ALA A 363 11.35 16.32 -1.51
CA ALA A 363 12.67 16.70 -1.99
C ALA A 363 13.53 17.29 -0.85
N ARG A 364 12.95 18.13 0.02
CA ARG A 364 13.64 18.70 1.19
C ARG A 364 14.11 17.63 2.18
N ILE A 365 13.27 16.64 2.50
CA ILE A 365 13.69 15.57 3.43
C ILE A 365 14.81 14.74 2.81
N VAL A 366 14.70 14.33 1.54
CA VAL A 366 15.73 13.52 0.85
C VAL A 366 17.06 14.27 0.75
N ALA A 367 17.04 15.55 0.37
CA ALA A 367 18.25 16.37 0.30
C ALA A 367 18.93 16.59 1.66
N GLY A 368 18.17 16.45 2.76
CA GLY A 368 18.68 16.54 4.12
C GLY A 368 19.33 15.26 4.65
N LEU A 369 19.16 14.12 3.98
CA LEU A 369 19.63 12.82 4.48
C LEU A 369 21.15 12.70 4.39
N ARG A 370 21.77 12.35 5.51
CA ARG A 370 23.21 12.09 5.64
C ARG A 370 23.42 10.74 6.29
N ARG A 371 24.60 10.15 6.12
CA ARG A 371 25.02 9.03 6.96
C ARG A 371 25.74 9.60 8.16
N ASP A 372 25.32 9.25 9.37
CA ASP A 372 26.14 9.49 10.55
C ASP A 372 27.52 8.82 10.34
N GLY A 373 28.59 9.58 10.57
CA GLY A 373 29.97 9.21 10.28
C GLY A 373 30.52 8.10 11.17
#